data_AF-R2SWA2-F1
#
_entry.id   AF-R2SWA2-F1
#
_cell.length_a   1.000
_cell.length_b   1.000
_cell.length_c   1.000
_cell.angle_alpha   90.00
_cell.angle_beta   90.00
_cell.angle_gamma   90.00
#
_symmetry.space_group_name_H-M   'P 1'
#
loop_
_entity.id
_entity.type
_entity.pdbx_description
1 polymer ?
#
loop_
_entity_poly.entity_id
_entity_poly.type
_entity_poly.pdbx_seq_one_letter_code
_entity_poly.pdbx_strand_id
1 'polypeptide(L)'
;MYTCTICGYKGLEMESYGKDYPSREVCSCCGFQFGEDDDKGISHDGWRESWIEKGCPFWYIPDCPENWNVEKQLKEIGVVYKKSDVIKNSCPVCEFDGLFEPAYDEEYGYPSDDICPCCGFQFGLDDYPNKNKGIQKWRENWIRGGFLWYSKNRVQPNWSATEQLILLTKIKN
;
A
#
# COMPACT_ATOMS: atom_id res chain seq x y z
N MET A 1 5.13 18.53 17.59
CA MET A 1 5.13 17.41 16.63
C MET A 1 6.43 16.68 16.77
N TYR A 2 6.35 15.38 16.97
CA TYR A 2 7.48 14.49 17.15
C TYR A 2 7.68 13.60 15.94
N THR A 3 8.89 13.05 15.81
CA THR A 3 9.27 12.18 14.70
C THR A 3 9.04 10.73 15.09
N CYS A 4 8.28 10.00 14.27
CA CYS A 4 8.15 8.55 14.40
C CYS A 4 9.52 7.89 14.22
N THR A 5 9.97 7.13 15.22
CA THR A 5 11.25 6.40 15.20
C THR A 5 11.30 5.27 14.17
N ILE A 6 10.12 4.81 13.72
CA ILE A 6 9.99 3.74 12.72
C ILE A 6 10.09 4.32 11.32
N CYS A 7 9.19 5.22 10.92
CA CYS A 7 9.12 5.67 9.53
C CYS A 7 9.67 7.08 9.27
N GLY A 8 9.98 7.87 10.30
CA GLY A 8 10.46 9.24 10.17
C GLY A 8 9.37 10.30 9.97
N TYR A 9 8.09 9.93 10.04
CA TYR A 9 6.97 10.87 9.93
C TYR A 9 6.97 11.90 11.07
N LYS A 10 6.90 13.19 10.71
CA LYS A 10 6.98 14.34 11.64
C LYS A 10 5.61 14.87 12.05
N GLY A 11 4.69 13.98 12.38
CA GLY A 11 3.32 14.35 12.73
C GLY A 11 2.81 13.73 14.02
N LEU A 12 3.69 13.12 14.83
CA LEU A 12 3.26 12.54 16.11
C LEU A 12 2.91 13.65 17.11
N GLU A 13 1.87 13.42 17.90
CA GLU A 13 1.47 14.29 19.01
C GLU A 13 2.42 14.15 20.20
N MET A 14 2.97 12.96 20.42
CA MET A 14 3.88 12.64 21.53
C MET A 14 5.19 11.97 21.05
N GLU A 15 6.24 12.02 21.87
CA GLU A 15 7.45 11.21 21.63
C GLU A 15 7.09 9.74 21.65
N SER A 16 7.55 8.95 20.67
CA SER A 16 7.30 7.51 20.60
C SER A 16 7.53 6.79 21.93
N TYR A 17 8.64 7.13 22.61
CA TYR A 17 8.98 6.64 23.95
C TYR A 17 9.44 7.80 24.81
N GLY A 18 8.62 8.17 25.79
CA GLY A 18 9.04 9.07 26.86
C GLY A 18 9.94 8.35 27.86
N LYS A 19 10.35 9.06 28.91
CA LYS A 19 11.25 8.52 29.94
C LYS A 19 10.72 7.27 30.64
N ASP A 20 9.42 7.25 30.93
CA ASP A 20 8.80 6.23 31.77
C ASP A 20 7.80 5.35 31.00
N TYR A 21 7.23 5.84 29.90
CA TYR A 21 6.16 5.15 29.16
C TYR A 21 6.22 5.44 27.64
N PRO A 22 5.80 4.47 26.80
CA PRO A 22 5.54 4.70 25.38
C PRO A 22 4.32 5.60 25.16
N SER A 23 4.22 6.25 24.00
CA SER A 23 3.12 7.18 23.72
C SER A 23 1.74 6.52 23.58
N ARG A 24 1.68 5.22 23.26
CA ARG A 24 0.44 4.51 22.84
C ARG A 24 -0.22 5.08 21.59
N GLU A 25 0.41 6.06 20.96
CA GLU A 25 -0.04 6.70 19.73
C GLU A 25 0.17 5.73 18.55
N VAL A 26 -0.80 5.71 17.64
CA VAL A 26 -0.67 5.02 16.35
C VAL A 26 -0.10 6.01 15.35
N CYS A 27 1.04 5.70 14.75
CA CYS A 27 1.61 6.57 13.73
C CYS A 27 0.71 6.66 12.49
N SER A 28 0.17 7.85 12.17
CA SER A 28 -0.67 8.06 10.97
C SER A 28 0.00 7.67 9.65
N CYS A 29 1.34 7.65 9.60
CA CYS A 29 2.08 7.23 8.41
C CYS A 29 2.25 5.71 8.34
N CYS A 30 2.93 5.07 9.29
CA CYS A 30 3.27 3.63 9.18
C CYS A 30 2.35 2.67 9.95
N GLY A 31 1.40 3.20 10.72
CA GLY A 31 0.40 2.41 11.46
C GLY A 31 0.90 1.70 12.72
N PHE A 32 2.18 1.83 13.09
CA PHE A 32 2.69 1.22 14.31
C PHE A 32 2.14 1.90 15.56
N GLN A 33 1.74 1.12 16.55
CA GLN A 33 1.31 1.59 17.86
C GLN A 33 2.40 1.36 18.93
N PHE A 34 2.96 2.46 19.46
CA PHE A 34 4.05 2.40 20.43
C PHE A 34 3.59 1.89 21.81
N GLY A 35 4.23 0.86 22.35
CA GLY A 35 3.86 0.24 23.61
C GLY A 35 2.75 -0.81 23.51
N GLU A 36 2.32 -1.16 22.31
CA GLU A 36 1.32 -2.20 22.08
C GLU A 36 1.81 -3.21 21.05
N ASP A 37 2.37 -2.77 19.92
CA ASP A 37 2.90 -3.67 18.90
C ASP A 37 4.26 -4.27 19.28
N ASP A 38 5.13 -3.47 19.89
CA ASP A 38 6.39 -3.93 20.48
C ASP A 38 6.18 -4.82 21.71
N ASP A 39 5.15 -4.57 22.52
CA ASP A 39 4.77 -5.45 23.64
C ASP A 39 4.31 -6.84 23.15
N LYS A 40 3.86 -6.95 21.89
CA LYS A 40 3.58 -8.23 21.22
C LYS A 40 4.84 -8.87 20.60
N GLY A 41 6.01 -8.25 20.77
CA GLY A 41 7.29 -8.74 20.25
C GLY A 41 7.63 -8.30 18.83
N ILE A 42 6.88 -7.35 18.25
CA ILE A 42 7.17 -6.80 16.93
C ILE A 42 8.30 -5.78 17.06
N SER A 43 9.45 -6.05 16.41
CA SER A 43 10.55 -5.08 16.41
C SER A 43 10.25 -3.88 15.53
N HIS A 44 10.81 -2.72 15.89
CA HIS A 44 10.68 -1.49 15.09
C HIS A 44 11.25 -1.65 13.68
N ASP A 45 12.37 -2.37 13.56
CA ASP A 45 13.01 -2.64 12.27
C ASP A 45 12.16 -3.60 11.43
N GLY A 46 11.66 -4.69 12.03
CA GLY A 46 10.82 -5.65 11.33
C GLY A 46 9.50 -5.03 10.84
N TRP A 47 8.88 -4.15 11.62
CA TRP A 47 7.72 -3.40 11.15
C TRP A 47 8.07 -2.44 10.00
N ARG A 48 9.18 -1.71 10.11
CA ARG A 48 9.64 -0.81 9.04
C ARG A 48 9.88 -1.57 7.75
N GLU A 49 10.56 -2.71 7.80
CA GLU A 49 10.83 -3.58 6.67
C GLU A 49 9.51 -4.06 6.03
N SER A 50 8.59 -4.61 6.82
CA SER A 50 7.28 -5.04 6.32
C SER A 50 6.48 -3.90 5.71
N TRP A 51 6.52 -2.71 6.30
CA TRP A 51 5.86 -1.51 5.77
C TRP A 51 6.49 -1.06 4.44
N ILE A 52 7.82 -1.13 4.32
CA ILE A 52 8.56 -0.83 3.09
C ILE A 52 8.20 -1.84 1.99
N GLU A 53 8.20 -3.14 2.29
CA GLU A 53 7.84 -4.21 1.36
C GLU A 53 6.44 -4.01 0.77
N LYS A 54 5.50 -3.51 1.59
CA LYS A 54 4.13 -3.16 1.17
C LYS A 54 4.02 -1.87 0.35
N GLY A 55 5.14 -1.23 0.03
CA GLY A 55 5.20 0.01 -0.74
C GLY A 55 4.92 1.26 0.08
N CYS A 56 5.16 1.20 1.39
CA CYS A 56 5.01 2.32 2.31
C CYS A 56 3.60 2.95 2.30
N PRO A 57 2.50 2.20 2.50
CA PRO A 57 1.19 2.81 2.62
C PRO A 57 1.15 3.87 3.71
N PHE A 58 0.52 5.01 3.42
CA PHE A 58 0.16 5.94 4.47
C PHE A 58 -1.08 5.40 5.19
N TRP A 59 -0.94 5.06 6.48
CA TRP A 59 -1.96 4.37 7.27
C TRP A 59 -3.26 5.18 7.39
N TYR A 60 -3.17 6.47 7.72
CA TYR A 60 -4.32 7.36 7.86
C TYR A 60 -4.23 8.52 6.84
N ILE A 61 -4.89 8.31 5.70
CA ILE A 61 -4.83 9.19 4.52
C ILE A 61 -5.16 10.67 4.81
N PRO A 62 -6.15 11.01 5.67
CA PRO A 62 -6.43 12.41 5.97
C PRO A 62 -5.24 13.21 6.53
N ASP A 63 -4.27 12.52 7.14
CA ASP A 63 -3.04 13.14 7.66
C ASP A 63 -1.88 13.09 6.65
N CYS A 64 -2.06 12.44 5.49
CA CYS A 64 -1.00 12.32 4.48
C CYS A 64 -0.69 13.69 3.87
N PRO A 65 0.56 14.20 4.00
CA PRO A 65 0.91 15.49 3.44
C PRO A 65 0.78 15.54 1.91
N GLU A 66 0.40 16.71 1.39
CA GLU A 66 0.45 16.94 -0.04
C GLU A 66 1.89 16.79 -0.56
N ASN A 67 2.08 16.01 -1.63
CA ASN A 67 3.40 15.66 -2.18
C ASN A 67 4.32 14.89 -1.23
N TRP A 68 3.75 14.05 -0.35
CA TRP A 68 4.52 13.18 0.53
C TRP A 68 5.55 12.33 -0.23
N ASN A 69 6.79 12.33 0.27
CA ASN A 69 7.92 11.63 -0.33
C ASN A 69 8.60 10.73 0.72
N VAL A 70 8.38 9.43 0.58
CA VAL A 70 8.89 8.43 1.53
C VAL A 70 10.41 8.27 1.47
N GLU A 71 11.05 8.42 0.30
CA GLU A 71 12.52 8.38 0.19
C GLU A 71 13.17 9.47 1.02
N LYS A 72 12.62 10.69 0.95
CA LYS A 72 13.09 11.80 1.78
C LYS A 72 12.83 11.53 3.26
N GLN A 73 11.65 11.04 3.61
CA GLN A 73 11.26 10.77 5.01
C GLN A 73 12.20 9.73 5.66
N LEU A 74 12.45 8.61 5.00
CA LEU A 74 13.32 7.55 5.50
C LEU A 74 14.78 8.01 5.56
N LYS A 75 15.23 8.78 4.58
CA LYS A 75 16.59 9.34 4.57
C LYS A 75 16.86 10.25 5.76
N GLU A 76 15.86 11.00 6.24
CA GLU A 76 16.00 11.87 7.41
C GLU A 76 16.29 11.11 8.72
N ILE A 77 15.91 9.83 8.80
CA ILE A 77 16.23 8.94 9.92
C ILE A 77 17.37 7.96 9.59
N GLY A 78 18.12 8.20 8.52
CA GLY A 78 19.28 7.38 8.14
C GLY A 78 18.95 6.05 7.46
N VAL A 79 17.68 5.82 7.09
CA VAL A 79 17.26 4.63 6.36
C VAL A 79 17.44 4.83 4.86
N VAL A 80 18.21 3.95 4.22
CA VAL A 80 18.38 3.93 2.76
C VAL A 80 17.23 3.14 2.14
N TYR A 81 16.34 3.83 1.44
CA TYR A 81 15.22 3.23 0.71
C TYR A 81 15.38 3.49 -0.78
N LYS A 82 15.29 2.43 -1.60
CA LYS A 82 15.19 2.51 -3.05
C LYS A 82 13.87 1.92 -3.48
N LYS A 83 13.12 2.66 -4.30
CA LYS A 83 11.82 2.24 -4.84
C LYS A 83 11.83 0.90 -5.60
N SER A 84 13.00 0.41 -6.02
CA SER A 84 13.17 -0.92 -6.62
C SER A 84 12.96 -2.08 -5.67
N ASP A 85 13.05 -1.85 -4.36
CA ASP A 85 13.04 -2.91 -3.34
C ASP A 85 11.61 -3.27 -2.91
N VAL A 86 10.61 -2.60 -3.48
CA VAL A 86 9.18 -2.85 -3.23
C VAL A 86 8.71 -4.00 -4.11
N ILE A 87 8.17 -5.06 -3.50
CA ILE A 87 7.47 -6.11 -4.23
C ILE A 87 6.19 -5.52 -4.81
N LYS A 88 6.10 -5.51 -6.14
CA LYS A 88 4.93 -4.98 -6.84
C LYS A 88 3.89 -6.07 -7.00
N ASN A 89 2.82 -5.98 -6.19
CA ASN A 89 1.66 -6.84 -6.35
C ASN A 89 0.71 -6.23 -7.37
N SER A 90 0.48 -6.96 -8.47
CA SER A 90 -0.32 -6.46 -9.59
C SER A 90 -1.74 -7.00 -9.60
N CYS A 91 -2.69 -6.13 -9.96
CA CYS A 91 -4.08 -6.51 -10.14
C CYS A 91 -4.26 -7.23 -11.48
N PRO A 92 -4.73 -8.48 -11.52
CA PRO A 92 -4.97 -9.19 -12.78
C PRO A 92 -6.17 -8.66 -13.57
N VAL A 93 -6.93 -7.68 -13.06
CA VAL A 93 -8.03 -7.05 -13.81
C VAL A 93 -7.56 -5.81 -14.54
N CYS A 94 -6.86 -4.90 -13.87
CA CYS A 94 -6.46 -3.61 -14.45
C CYS A 94 -4.95 -3.42 -14.57
N GLU A 95 -4.15 -4.36 -14.06
CA GLU A 95 -2.68 -4.34 -14.05
C GLU A 95 -2.07 -3.25 -13.14
N PHE A 96 -2.87 -2.73 -12.21
CA PHE A 96 -2.41 -1.85 -11.15
C PHE A 96 -1.36 -2.55 -10.27
N ASP A 97 -0.13 -2.04 -10.19
CA ASP A 97 1.05 -2.69 -9.61
C ASP A 97 1.33 -2.32 -8.13
N GLY A 98 0.30 -1.86 -7.41
CA GLY A 98 0.39 -1.37 -6.03
C GLY A 98 -0.62 -1.99 -5.06
N LEU A 99 -1.01 -3.26 -5.26
CA LEU A 99 -1.79 -4.00 -4.25
C LEU A 99 -0.95 -4.22 -2.98
N PHE A 100 -1.61 -4.36 -1.83
CA PHE A 100 -0.90 -4.58 -0.55
C PHE A 100 -0.29 -5.98 -0.46
N GLU A 101 -0.95 -6.95 -1.06
CA GLU A 101 -0.55 -8.33 -1.14
C GLU A 101 -0.86 -8.86 -2.56
N PRO A 102 -0.29 -10.00 -2.97
CA PRO A 102 -0.64 -10.63 -4.24
C PRO A 102 -2.16 -10.81 -4.35
N ALA A 103 -2.73 -10.60 -5.54
CA ALA A 103 -4.16 -10.84 -5.77
C ALA A 103 -4.56 -12.29 -5.44
N TYR A 104 -3.62 -13.21 -5.61
CA TYR A 104 -3.71 -14.60 -5.21
C TYR A 104 -2.34 -15.08 -4.76
N ASP A 105 -2.27 -15.93 -3.74
CA ASP A 105 -1.01 -16.51 -3.30
C ASP A 105 -0.43 -17.48 -4.35
N GLU A 106 0.88 -17.69 -4.31
CA GLU A 106 1.58 -18.53 -5.30
C GLU A 106 1.42 -20.03 -5.06
N GLU A 107 1.20 -20.46 -3.81
CA GLU A 107 1.27 -21.86 -3.40
C GLU A 107 -0.04 -22.61 -3.70
N TYR A 108 -1.16 -21.99 -3.37
CA TYR A 108 -2.51 -22.55 -3.45
C TYR A 108 -3.44 -21.72 -4.34
N GLY A 109 -3.08 -20.48 -4.65
CA GLY A 109 -3.91 -19.61 -5.48
C GLY A 109 -5.17 -19.10 -4.78
N TYR A 110 -5.19 -19.10 -3.44
CA TYR A 110 -6.24 -18.47 -2.66
C TYR A 110 -6.26 -16.96 -2.92
N PRO A 111 -7.46 -16.36 -3.02
CA PRO A 111 -7.59 -14.92 -3.17
C PRO A 111 -7.17 -14.19 -1.90
N SER A 112 -6.71 -12.95 -2.04
CA SER A 112 -6.40 -12.08 -0.90
C SER A 112 -7.61 -11.41 -0.25
N ASP A 113 -8.80 -11.54 -0.83
CA ASP A 113 -10.01 -10.79 -0.44
C ASP A 113 -9.86 -9.25 -0.52
N ASP A 114 -8.70 -8.72 -0.93
CA ASP A 114 -8.41 -7.31 -1.12
C ASP A 114 -9.27 -6.72 -2.27
N ILE A 115 -9.54 -5.42 -2.18
CA ILE A 115 -10.27 -4.67 -3.19
C ILE A 115 -9.28 -3.79 -3.93
N CYS A 116 -9.09 -4.05 -5.22
CA CYS A 116 -8.18 -3.25 -6.02
C CYS A 116 -8.60 -1.76 -6.00
N PRO A 117 -7.75 -0.81 -5.56
CA PRO A 117 -8.13 0.59 -5.48
C PRO A 117 -8.31 1.24 -6.85
N CYS A 118 -7.73 0.65 -7.90
CA CYS A 118 -7.84 1.13 -9.27
C CYS A 118 -9.19 0.73 -9.88
N CYS A 119 -9.49 -0.56 -10.01
CA CYS A 119 -10.69 -1.03 -10.71
C CYS A 119 -11.85 -1.49 -9.82
N GLY A 120 -11.66 -1.54 -8.50
CA GLY A 120 -12.70 -1.91 -7.52
C GLY A 120 -13.05 -3.39 -7.47
N PHE A 121 -12.27 -4.25 -8.10
CA PHE A 121 -12.48 -5.71 -8.07
C PHE A 121 -12.05 -6.30 -6.73
N GLN A 122 -12.92 -7.09 -6.11
CA GLN A 122 -12.61 -7.88 -4.92
C GLN A 122 -12.22 -9.32 -5.31
N PHE A 123 -10.98 -9.71 -5.03
CA PHE A 123 -10.47 -11.04 -5.34
C PHE A 123 -11.21 -12.09 -4.49
N GLY A 124 -11.61 -13.23 -5.07
CA GLY A 124 -12.34 -14.29 -4.36
C GLY A 124 -13.86 -14.12 -4.36
N LEU A 125 -14.35 -12.88 -4.42
CA LEU A 125 -15.78 -12.58 -4.45
C LEU A 125 -16.29 -12.32 -5.88
N ASP A 126 -15.71 -11.33 -6.58
CA ASP A 126 -16.16 -10.92 -7.91
C ASP A 126 -15.75 -11.92 -9.02
N ASP A 127 -14.88 -12.86 -8.68
CA ASP A 127 -14.35 -13.88 -9.56
C ASP A 127 -14.94 -15.27 -9.30
N TYR A 128 -15.88 -15.39 -8.35
CA TYR A 128 -16.61 -16.63 -8.08
C TYR A 128 -17.79 -16.84 -9.06
N PRO A 129 -18.10 -18.09 -9.49
CA PRO A 129 -17.38 -19.34 -9.24
C PRO A 129 -16.25 -19.61 -10.25
N ASN A 130 -16.03 -18.73 -11.23
CA ASN A 130 -15.05 -18.93 -12.28
C ASN A 130 -14.13 -17.70 -12.40
N LYS A 131 -12.95 -17.84 -11.79
CA LYS A 131 -11.95 -16.78 -11.65
C LYS A 131 -11.66 -16.04 -12.95
N ASN A 132 -11.27 -16.80 -13.98
CA ASN A 132 -10.88 -16.23 -15.26
C ASN A 132 -12.03 -15.47 -15.95
N LYS A 133 -13.26 -16.02 -15.88
CA LYS A 133 -14.44 -15.38 -16.47
C LYS A 133 -14.83 -14.11 -15.71
N GLY A 134 -14.73 -14.11 -14.38
CA GLY A 134 -15.01 -12.93 -13.55
C GLY A 134 -14.02 -11.80 -13.82
N ILE A 135 -12.73 -12.10 -13.78
CA ILE A 135 -11.64 -11.15 -14.11
C ILE A 135 -11.86 -10.53 -15.49
N GLN A 136 -12.10 -11.37 -16.52
CA GLN A 136 -12.30 -10.89 -17.89
C GLN A 136 -13.52 -9.97 -17.99
N LYS A 137 -14.67 -10.40 -17.46
CA LYS A 137 -15.91 -9.63 -17.51
C LYS A 137 -15.79 -8.29 -16.79
N TRP A 138 -15.11 -8.26 -15.64
CA TRP A 138 -14.89 -7.02 -14.90
C TRP A 138 -13.98 -6.06 -15.66
N ARG A 139 -12.87 -6.57 -16.21
CA ARG A 139 -11.95 -5.79 -17.04
C ARG A 139 -12.69 -5.13 -18.20
N GLU A 140 -13.51 -5.88 -18.93
CA GLU A 140 -14.32 -5.36 -20.04
C GLU A 140 -15.29 -4.27 -19.60
N ASN A 141 -15.96 -4.44 -18.45
CA ASN A 141 -16.88 -3.44 -17.92
C ASN A 141 -16.17 -2.19 -17.43
N TRP A 142 -15.02 -2.33 -16.76
CA TRP A 142 -14.21 -1.21 -16.31
C TRP A 142 -13.68 -0.38 -17.49
N ILE A 143 -13.21 -1.04 -18.55
CA ILE A 143 -12.84 -0.40 -19.82
C ILE A 143 -14.03 0.34 -20.41
N ARG A 144 -15.20 -0.31 -20.52
CA ARG A 144 -16.43 0.31 -21.06
C ARG A 144 -16.89 1.50 -20.22
N GLY A 145 -16.65 1.46 -18.92
CA GLY A 145 -16.94 2.53 -17.98
C GLY A 145 -15.96 3.71 -18.04
N GLY A 146 -14.94 3.66 -18.90
CA GLY A 146 -13.97 4.75 -19.07
C GLY A 146 -12.82 4.72 -18.08
N PHE A 147 -12.45 3.53 -17.56
CA PHE A 147 -11.30 3.35 -16.67
C PHE A 147 -11.38 4.19 -15.39
N LEU A 148 -12.55 4.25 -14.75
CA LEU A 148 -12.70 5.06 -13.53
C LEU A 148 -11.86 4.48 -12.39
N TRP A 149 -11.11 5.36 -11.71
CA TRP A 149 -10.43 5.02 -10.46
C TRP A 149 -11.46 4.79 -9.36
N TYR A 150 -11.41 3.63 -8.71
CA TYR A 150 -12.42 3.22 -7.74
C TYR A 150 -12.24 3.86 -6.36
N SER A 151 -11.03 3.82 -5.80
CA SER A 151 -10.80 4.18 -4.40
C SER A 151 -10.86 5.69 -4.18
N LYS A 152 -11.70 6.10 -3.22
CA LYS A 152 -11.75 7.50 -2.76
C LYS A 152 -10.64 7.83 -1.75
N ASN A 153 -10.06 6.80 -1.13
CA ASN A 153 -9.10 6.95 -0.03
C ASN A 153 -7.67 6.61 -0.44
N ARG A 154 -7.44 5.70 -1.40
CA ARG A 154 -6.12 5.52 -2.01
C ARG A 154 -6.03 6.39 -3.25
N VAL A 155 -5.41 7.55 -3.11
CA VAL A 155 -5.16 8.47 -4.21
C VAL A 155 -3.83 8.10 -4.88
N GLN A 156 -3.84 7.96 -6.20
CA GLN A 156 -2.63 8.11 -6.99
C GLN A 156 -2.66 9.48 -7.68
N PRO A 157 -1.88 10.46 -7.19
CA PRO A 157 -1.78 11.77 -7.85
C PRO A 157 -1.32 11.59 -9.30
N ASN A 158 -1.97 12.29 -10.24
CA ASN A 158 -1.64 12.26 -11.67
C ASN A 158 -1.82 10.89 -12.35
N TRP A 159 -2.68 10.02 -11.82
CA TRP A 159 -2.97 8.73 -12.45
C TRP A 159 -3.65 8.89 -13.83
N SER A 160 -3.18 8.11 -14.80
CA SER A 160 -3.75 8.01 -16.15
C SER A 160 -3.88 6.55 -16.56
N ALA A 161 -5.10 6.11 -16.85
CA ALA A 161 -5.37 4.77 -17.40
C ALA A 161 -4.57 4.51 -18.68
N THR A 162 -4.41 5.53 -19.52
CA THR A 162 -3.65 5.44 -20.77
C THR A 162 -2.17 5.17 -20.49
N GLU A 163 -1.56 5.87 -19.53
CA GLU A 163 -0.15 5.64 -19.17
C GLU A 163 0.05 4.27 -18.53
N GLN A 164 -0.85 3.85 -17.64
CA GLN A 164 -0.84 2.52 -17.04
C GLN A 164 -0.85 1.42 -18.11
N LEU A 165 -1.74 1.54 -19.11
CA LEU A 165 -1.85 0.55 -20.19
C LEU A 165 -0.69 0.62 -21.21
N ILE A 166 -0.12 1.80 -21.45
CA ILE A 166 1.05 1.98 -22.35
C ILE A 166 2.32 1.39 -21.76
N LEU A 167 2.57 1.57 -20.46
CA LEU A 167 3.75 0.98 -19.80
C LEU A 167 3.79 -0.55 -19.98
N LEU A 168 2.62 -1.17 -20.06
CA LEU A 168 2.48 -2.63 -20.14
C LEU A 168 2.69 -3.20 -21.54
N THR A 169 2.42 -2.45 -22.60
CA THR A 169 2.75 -2.89 -23.98
C THR A 169 4.27 -2.92 -24.23
N LYS A 170 5.05 -2.19 -23.42
CA LYS A 170 6.51 -2.14 -23.51
C LYS A 170 7.23 -3.23 -22.72
N ILE A 171 6.60 -3.80 -21.69
CA ILE A 171 7.21 -4.83 -20.81
C ILE A 171 7.01 -6.25 -21.37
N LYS A 172 6.04 -6.45 -22.27
CA LYS A 172 5.73 -7.76 -22.88
C LYS A 172 6.49 -8.04 -24.20
N ASN A 173 7.48 -7.22 -24.57
CA ASN A 173 8.31 -7.38 -25.77
C ASN A 173 9.77 -7.64 -25.41
#